data_AF-A0A6P4ETP2-F1
#
_entry.id   AF-A0A6P4ETP2-F1
#
_cell.length_a   1.000
_cell.length_b   1.000
_cell.length_c   1.000
_cell.angle_alpha   90.00
_cell.angle_beta   90.00
_cell.angle_gamma   90.00
#
_symmetry.space_group_name_H-M   'P 1'
#
loop_
_entity.id
_entity.type
_entity.pdbx_description
1 polymer ?
#
loop_
_entity_poly.entity_id
_entity_poly.type
_entity_poly.pdbx_seq_one_letter_code
_entity_poly.pdbx_strand_id
1 'polypeptide(L)'
;MPVCGGFLVRRLFATEQVQRIVQTIRDTLIFVLNLHLETCGHGLDAEEPANLRLKARLLQQLCSASRTLHLIFFQTSTKERMEIIARDRKRIKTKLLLKHR
;
A
#
# COMPACT_ATOMS: atom_id res chain seq x y z
N MET A 1 23.47 -10.47 -17.16
CA MET A 1 22.14 -9.83 -17.04
C MET A 1 21.54 -10.21 -15.68
N PRO A 2 21.29 -9.28 -14.76
CA PRO A 2 21.26 -9.60 -13.33
C PRO A 2 19.92 -10.22 -12.91
N VAL A 3 19.95 -11.53 -12.68
CA VAL A 3 18.93 -12.34 -11.99
C VAL A 3 18.72 -11.95 -10.50
N CYS A 4 19.48 -10.98 -9.98
CA CYS A 4 19.42 -10.52 -8.59
C CYS A 4 18.25 -9.56 -8.27
N GLY A 5 17.54 -9.03 -9.27
CA GLY A 5 16.46 -8.05 -9.07
C GLY A 5 15.23 -8.62 -8.35
N GLY A 6 14.84 -9.85 -8.68
CA GLY A 6 13.60 -10.46 -8.17
C GLY A 6 13.62 -10.76 -6.67
N PHE A 7 14.76 -11.19 -6.12
CA PHE A 7 14.89 -11.46 -4.70
C PHE A 7 14.76 -10.19 -3.87
N LEU A 8 15.41 -9.11 -4.28
CA LEU A 8 15.37 -7.84 -3.56
C LEU A 8 13.99 -7.21 -3.61
N VAL A 9 13.29 -7.31 -4.75
CA VAL A 9 11.90 -6.87 -4.92
C VAL A 9 10.96 -7.65 -4.00
N ARG A 10 11.04 -8.99 -3.98
CA ARG A 10 10.23 -9.82 -3.07
C ARG A 10 10.48 -9.47 -1.60
N ARG A 11 11.75 -9.22 -1.24
CA ARG A 11 12.13 -8.89 0.14
C ARG A 11 11.70 -7.48 0.55
N LEU A 12 11.72 -6.51 -0.37
CA LEU A 12 11.12 -5.20 -0.13
C LEU A 12 9.61 -5.28 0.00
N PHE A 13 8.96 -6.10 -0.83
CA PHE A 13 7.52 -6.28 -0.77
C PHE A 13 7.07 -6.88 0.57
N ALA A 14 7.89 -7.73 1.19
CA ALA A 14 7.65 -8.28 2.51
C ALA A 14 7.84 -7.28 3.68
N THR A 15 8.37 -6.08 3.42
CA THR A 15 8.54 -5.07 4.49
C THR A 15 7.21 -4.51 4.96
N GLU A 16 7.12 -4.14 6.23
CA GLU A 16 5.89 -3.62 6.82
C GLU A 16 5.42 -2.31 6.14
N GLN A 17 6.36 -1.53 5.62
CA GLN A 17 6.05 -0.31 4.87
C GLN A 17 5.30 -0.62 3.57
N VAL A 18 5.82 -1.54 2.76
CA VAL A 18 5.17 -1.91 1.49
C VAL A 18 3.86 -2.65 1.75
N GLN A 19 3.84 -3.55 2.73
CA GLN A 19 2.61 -4.23 3.14
C GLN A 19 1.53 -3.24 3.59
N ARG A 20 1.88 -2.19 4.35
CA ARG A 20 0.93 -1.13 4.70
C ARG A 20 0.36 -0.42 3.49
N ILE A 21 1.19 -0.06 2.53
CA ILE A 21 0.72 0.60 1.29
C ILE A 21 -0.24 -0.31 0.53
N VAL A 22 0.09 -1.60 0.41
CA VAL A 22 -0.77 -2.60 -0.25
C VAL A 22 -2.09 -2.78 0.50
N GLN A 23 -2.06 -2.82 1.84
CA GLN A 23 -3.27 -2.87 2.67
C GLN A 23 -4.12 -1.62 2.46
N THR A 24 -3.53 -0.42 2.48
CA THR A 24 -4.25 0.83 2.19
C THR A 24 -4.91 0.78 0.81
N ILE A 25 -4.23 0.27 -0.23
CA ILE A 25 -4.80 0.09 -1.57
C ILE A 25 -6.01 -0.86 -1.51
N ARG A 26 -5.91 -1.99 -0.81
CA ARG A 26 -7.01 -2.94 -0.65
C ARG A 26 -8.19 -2.35 0.11
N ASP A 27 -7.93 -1.71 1.25
CA ASP A 27 -8.97 -1.08 2.07
C ASP A 27 -9.69 0.02 1.27
N THR A 28 -8.94 0.80 0.49
CA THR A 28 -9.48 1.80 -0.45
C THR A 28 -10.39 1.15 -1.49
N LEU A 29 -9.96 0.05 -2.11
CA LEU A 29 -10.76 -0.67 -3.10
C LEU A 29 -12.02 -1.29 -2.50
N ILE A 30 -11.92 -1.90 -1.32
CA ILE A 30 -13.06 -2.45 -0.59
C ILE A 30 -14.04 -1.33 -0.26
N PHE A 31 -13.55 -0.19 0.21
CA PHE A 31 -14.39 0.98 0.49
C PHE A 31 -15.09 1.49 -0.78
N VAL A 32 -14.37 1.63 -1.90
CA VAL A 32 -14.98 2.03 -3.19
C VAL A 32 -16.04 1.03 -3.64
N LEU A 33 -15.76 -0.28 -3.50
CA LEU A 33 -16.68 -1.35 -3.89
C LEU A 33 -17.94 -1.36 -3.02
N ASN A 34 -17.77 -1.25 -1.69
CA ASN A 34 -18.87 -1.15 -0.74
C ASN A 34 -19.71 0.10 -1.00
N LEU A 35 -19.06 1.25 -1.20
CA LEU A 35 -19.72 2.49 -1.56
C LEU A 35 -20.53 2.31 -2.85
N HIS A 36 -19.98 1.67 -3.88
CA HIS A 36 -20.71 1.37 -5.12
C HIS A 36 -21.90 0.44 -4.89
N LEU A 37 -21.75 -0.63 -4.09
CA LEU A 37 -22.82 -1.57 -3.74
C LEU A 37 -23.98 -0.91 -2.99
N GLU A 38 -23.67 -0.12 -1.95
CA GLU A 38 -24.68 0.66 -1.21
C GLU A 38 -25.43 1.61 -2.13
N THR A 39 -24.70 2.20 -3.08
CA THR A 39 -25.25 3.20 -3.98
C THR A 39 -26.08 2.60 -5.13
N CYS A 40 -25.68 1.43 -5.65
CA CYS A 40 -26.47 0.68 -6.62
C CYS A 40 -27.80 0.18 -6.04
N GLY A 41 -27.87 -0.06 -4.72
CA GLY A 41 -29.11 -0.40 -4.03
C GLY A 41 -30.10 0.75 -3.88
N HIS A 42 -29.65 2.01 -4.03
CA HIS A 42 -30.49 3.20 -3.80
C HIS A 42 -30.79 4.05 -5.05
N GLY A 43 -30.29 3.68 -6.24
CA GLY A 43 -30.75 4.17 -7.56
C GLY A 43 -30.53 5.66 -7.89
N LEU A 44 -30.47 6.55 -6.90
CA LEU A 44 -30.39 8.00 -7.03
C LEU A 44 -29.13 8.60 -6.36
N ASP A 45 -28.57 7.94 -5.34
CA ASP A 45 -27.34 8.38 -4.64
C ASP A 45 -26.04 8.14 -5.44
N ALA A 46 -26.12 7.52 -6.63
CA ALA A 46 -24.97 7.19 -7.50
C ALA A 46 -24.22 8.40 -8.01
N GLU A 47 -24.95 9.49 -8.21
CA GLU A 47 -24.44 10.75 -8.73
C GLU A 47 -24.33 11.83 -7.64
N GLU A 48 -24.47 11.47 -6.36
CA GLU A 48 -24.25 12.41 -5.27
C GLU A 48 -22.83 12.99 -5.37
N PRO A 49 -22.69 14.33 -5.40
CA PRO A 49 -21.38 14.97 -5.54
C PRO A 49 -20.43 14.63 -4.39
N ALA A 50 -20.95 14.26 -3.22
CA ALA A 50 -20.16 13.73 -2.11
C ALA A 50 -19.48 12.40 -2.45
N ASN A 51 -20.20 11.50 -3.10
CA ASN A 51 -19.73 10.16 -3.50
C ASN A 51 -18.65 10.27 -4.60
N LEU A 52 -18.85 11.16 -5.58
CA LEU A 52 -17.86 11.49 -6.60
C LEU A 52 -16.57 12.08 -6.01
N ARG A 53 -16.68 13.00 -5.04
CA ARG A 53 -15.52 13.58 -4.35
C ARG A 53 -14.75 12.55 -3.52
N LEU A 54 -15.45 11.61 -2.88
CA LEU A 54 -14.83 10.49 -2.17
C LEU A 54 -14.06 9.60 -3.16
N LYS A 55 -14.69 9.16 -4.25
CA LYS A 55 -14.03 8.36 -5.31
C LYS A 55 -12.79 9.06 -5.86
N ALA A 56 -12.85 10.36 -6.11
CA ALA A 56 -11.70 11.15 -6.58
C ALA A 56 -10.54 11.16 -5.57
N ARG A 57 -10.82 11.35 -4.27
CA ARG A 57 -9.81 11.29 -3.21
C ARG A 57 -9.18 9.90 -3.08
N LEU A 58 -9.99 8.85 -3.18
CA LEU A 58 -9.55 7.47 -3.10
C LEU A 58 -8.64 7.12 -4.29
N LEU A 59 -9.00 7.57 -5.50
CA LEU A 59 -8.15 7.49 -6.69
C LEU A 59 -6.81 8.22 -6.50
N GLN A 60 -6.81 9.43 -5.94
CA GLN A 60 -5.56 10.14 -5.63
C GLN A 60 -4.71 9.37 -4.61
N GLN A 61 -5.31 8.79 -3.57
CA GLN A 61 -4.60 7.97 -2.60
C GLN A 61 -4.01 6.72 -3.26
N LEU A 62 -4.76 6.04 -4.13
CA LEU A 62 -4.27 4.88 -4.87
C LEU A 62 -3.09 5.25 -5.78
N CYS A 63 -3.20 6.37 -6.52
CA CYS A 63 -2.14 6.88 -7.38
C CYS A 63 -0.89 7.25 -6.58
N SER A 64 -1.06 7.91 -5.43
CA SER A 64 0.05 8.26 -4.53
C SER A 64 0.72 7.02 -3.94
N ALA A 65 -0.07 6.05 -3.49
CA ALA A 65 0.39 4.77 -2.99
C ALA A 65 1.17 3.99 -4.06
N SER A 66 0.61 3.86 -5.26
CA SER A 66 1.24 3.22 -6.42
C SER A 66 2.54 3.92 -6.80
N ARG A 67 2.55 5.26 -6.85
CA ARG A 67 3.76 6.05 -7.11
C ARG A 67 4.81 5.82 -6.04
N THR A 68 4.40 5.74 -4.77
CA THR A 68 5.31 5.45 -3.64
C THR A 68 5.94 4.07 -3.80
N LEU A 69 5.16 3.05 -4.18
CA LEU A 69 5.71 1.72 -4.49
C LEU A 69 6.68 1.80 -5.67
N HIS A 70 6.32 2.50 -6.74
CA HIS A 70 7.20 2.68 -7.89
C HIS A 70 8.53 3.36 -7.52
N LEU A 71 8.51 4.42 -6.71
CA LEU A 71 9.71 5.07 -6.19
C LEU A 71 10.56 4.09 -5.36
N ILE A 72 9.92 3.34 -4.46
CA ILE A 72 10.57 2.34 -3.61
C ILE A 72 11.17 1.20 -4.45
N PHE A 73 10.55 0.77 -5.54
CA PHE A 73 11.05 -0.37 -6.34
C PHE A 73 11.96 0.01 -7.50
N PHE A 74 11.80 1.19 -8.08
CA PHE A 74 12.54 1.62 -9.28
C PHE A 74 13.55 2.74 -9.00
N GLN A 75 13.26 3.69 -8.12
CA GLN A 75 14.18 4.80 -7.85
C GLN A 75 15.15 4.52 -6.71
N THR A 76 14.78 3.72 -5.70
CA THR A 76 15.74 3.43 -4.62
C THR A 76 16.90 2.59 -5.11
N SER A 77 18.10 2.99 -4.72
CA SER A 77 19.33 2.25 -4.98
C SER A 77 19.42 0.97 -4.14
N THR A 78 20.27 0.02 -4.53
CA THR A 78 20.49 -1.23 -3.77
C THR A 78 20.89 -0.97 -2.31
N LYS A 79 21.58 0.15 -2.04
CA LYS A 79 22.01 0.55 -0.70
C LYS A 79 20.82 0.98 0.17
N GLU A 80 19.94 1.83 -0.36
CA GLU A 80 18.73 2.28 0.35
C GLU A 80 17.76 1.12 0.57
N ARG A 81 17.60 0.23 -0.41
CA ARG A 81 16.81 -1.01 -0.28
C ARG A 81 17.29 -1.87 0.89
N MET A 82 18.59 -2.04 1.02
CA MET A 82 19.20 -2.78 2.11
C MET A 82 19.00 -2.07 3.46
N GLU A 83 19.01 -0.75 3.48
CA GLU A 83 18.78 0.05 4.68
C GLU A 83 17.32 -0.02 5.16
N ILE A 84 16.36 0.01 4.24
CA ILE A 84 14.94 -0.22 4.52
C ILE A 84 14.76 -1.61 5.13
N ILE A 85 15.34 -2.66 4.53
CA ILE A 85 15.28 -4.03 5.06
C ILE A 85 15.96 -4.13 6.44
N ALA A 86 17.06 -3.42 6.68
CA ALA A 86 17.73 -3.41 7.98
C ALA A 86 16.87 -2.76 9.07
N ARG A 87 16.23 -1.61 8.77
CA ARG A 87 15.31 -0.93 9.69
C ARG A 87 14.08 -1.79 9.98
N ASP A 88 13.55 -2.45 8.96
CA ASP A 88 12.38 -3.33 9.08
C ASP A 88 12.69 -4.55 9.97
N ARG A 89 13.85 -5.21 9.78
CA ARG A 89 14.31 -6.29 10.67
C ARG A 89 14.46 -5.85 12.13
N LYS A 90 14.97 -4.64 12.37
CA LYS A 90 15.10 -4.07 13.71
C LYS A 90 13.72 -3.92 14.36
N ARG A 91 12.72 -3.40 13.62
CA ARG A 91 11.32 -3.29 14.08
C ARG A 91 10.67 -4.63 14.36
N ILE A 92 10.81 -5.62 13.47
CA ILE A 92 10.26 -6.96 13.67
C ILE A 92 10.83 -7.59 14.94
N LYS A 93 12.14 -7.47 15.15
CA LYS A 93 12.80 -7.96 16.37
C LYS A 93 12.26 -7.27 17.63
N THR A 94 12.08 -5.95 17.61
CA THR A 94 11.48 -5.21 18.73
C THR A 94 10.03 -5.62 18.99
N LYS A 95 9.22 -5.81 17.95
CA LYS A 95 7.83 -6.28 18.08
C LYS A 95 7.73 -7.68 18.66
N LEU A 96 8.60 -8.60 18.25
CA LEU A 96 8.66 -9.95 18.82
C LEU A 96 9.05 -9.93 20.29
N LEU A 97 10.01 -9.08 20.68
CA LEU A 97 10.39 -8.90 22.09
C LEU A 97 9.26 -8.30 22.94
N LEU A 98 8.44 -7.42 22.38
CA LEU A 98 7.27 -6.84 23.05
C LEU A 98 6.09 -7.82 23.16
N LYS A 99 6.03 -8.87 22.34
CA LYS A 99 4.96 -9.87 22.32
C LYS A 99 5.21 -11.06 23.28
N HIS A 100 6.34 -11.04 23.99
CA HIS A 100 6.73 -12.02 25.02
C HIS A 100 6.81 -11.41 26.42
N ARG A 101 6.23 -10.22 26.62
CA ARG A 101 5.89 -9.65 27.92
C ARG A 101 4.39 -9.63 28.08
#